data_AF-A0A8J6I0R0-F1
#
_entry.id   AF-A0A8J6I0R0-F1
#
_cell.length_a   1.000
_cell.length_b   1.000
_cell.length_c   1.000
_cell.angle_alpha   90.00
_cell.angle_beta   90.00
_cell.angle_gamma   90.00
#
_symmetry.space_group_name_H-M   'P 1'
#
loop_
_entity.id
_entity.type
_entity.pdbx_description
1 polymer ?
#
loop_
_entity_poly.entity_id
_entity_poly.type
_entity_poly.pdbx_seq_one_letter_code
_entity_poly.pdbx_strand_id
1 'polypeptide(L)'
;MDNREARMAINRRCWLTNTPWIDGAIEALSGVARVFLPPEGPCYECTMTAEDYRLVNLRRSCALLSKEEMLSGKTPTTPTTSAVIAGIAVQEAVKLLHRKKEPALPVLAGKGFVFNGLTHDSYVVTYQEREDCYAHEKIERLVELPGFTAAGTTWRQLLARVRAEMGAEAIVELLNDLVYRLVCAHCGKEEDYLGNLAQLSASAAVCPVCGQVRQVVFTHQITGDEPFLDYTLRSTGVAPWEILAGQAGAERIYFELSGDRMWSGKEGANAH
;
A
#
# COMPACT_ATOMS: atom_id res chain seq x y z
N MET A 1 -0.65 11.18 5.32
CA MET A 1 -1.25 9.86 5.64
C MET A 1 -1.46 9.77 7.13
N ASP A 2 -2.50 9.11 7.61
CA ASP A 2 -2.84 9.02 9.04
C ASP A 2 -2.68 7.60 9.60
N ASN A 3 -2.53 6.60 8.74
CA ASN A 3 -2.39 5.20 9.13
C ASN A 3 -1.03 4.60 8.72
N ARG A 4 -0.54 3.63 9.51
CA ARG A 4 0.76 2.95 9.27
C ARG A 4 0.70 2.00 8.09
N GLU A 5 -0.41 1.27 7.92
CA GLU A 5 -0.60 0.29 6.85
C GLU A 5 -0.49 0.91 5.45
N ALA A 6 -1.13 2.06 5.22
CA ALA A 6 -1.01 2.78 3.95
C ALA A 6 0.41 3.30 3.73
N ARG A 7 1.11 3.74 4.78
CA ARG A 7 2.53 4.13 4.66
C ARG A 7 3.40 2.94 4.28
N MET A 8 3.18 1.75 4.86
CA MET A 8 3.87 0.51 4.46
C MET A 8 3.54 0.16 3.00
N ALA A 9 2.27 0.20 2.60
CA ALA A 9 1.83 -0.10 1.25
C ALA A 9 2.44 0.84 0.20
N ILE A 10 2.60 2.13 0.52
CA ILE A 10 3.29 3.09 -0.36
C ILE A 10 4.80 2.86 -0.32
N ASN A 11 5.38 2.67 0.87
CA ASN A 11 6.81 2.42 1.04
C ASN A 11 7.29 1.26 0.16
N ARG A 12 6.60 0.12 0.21
CA ARG A 12 6.93 -1.07 -0.59
C ARG A 12 6.82 -0.80 -2.09
N ARG A 13 5.76 -0.11 -2.54
CA ARG A 13 5.59 0.27 -3.95
C ARG A 13 6.68 1.21 -4.44
N CYS A 14 6.99 2.24 -3.66
CA CYS A 14 8.07 3.17 -3.96
C CYS A 14 9.42 2.45 -4.03
N TRP A 15 9.66 1.50 -3.13
CA TRP A 15 10.86 0.68 -3.16
C TRP A 15 10.95 -0.17 -4.43
N LEU A 16 9.85 -0.86 -4.76
CA LEU A 16 9.72 -1.72 -5.91
C LEU A 16 10.03 -0.99 -7.24
N THR A 17 9.62 0.28 -7.35
CA THR A 17 9.81 1.09 -8.56
C THR A 17 10.98 2.08 -8.48
N ASN A 18 11.82 2.02 -7.43
CA ASN A 18 12.89 2.99 -7.18
C ASN A 18 12.42 4.46 -7.17
N THR A 19 11.21 4.71 -6.67
CA THR A 19 10.61 6.04 -6.60
C THR A 19 10.92 6.68 -5.25
N PRO A 20 11.56 7.86 -5.21
CA PRO A 20 11.73 8.64 -3.97
C PRO A 20 10.39 8.89 -3.28
N TRP A 21 10.36 8.74 -1.96
CA TRP A 21 9.17 8.90 -1.14
C TRP A 21 9.44 9.86 0.02
N ILE A 22 8.51 10.81 0.24
CA ILE A 22 8.58 11.77 1.34
C ILE A 22 7.40 11.51 2.26
N ASP A 23 7.68 11.27 3.53
CA ASP A 23 6.65 11.07 4.55
C ASP A 23 6.61 12.26 5.52
N GLY A 24 5.40 12.76 5.74
CA GLY A 24 5.08 13.68 6.82
C GLY A 24 4.20 13.00 7.87
N ALA A 25 4.57 13.15 9.14
CA ALA A 25 3.76 12.73 10.28
C ALA A 25 3.68 13.86 11.31
N ILE A 26 2.51 13.98 11.94
CA ILE A 26 2.22 14.99 12.96
C ILE A 26 1.49 14.35 14.13
N GLU A 27 1.73 14.87 15.32
CA GLU A 27 1.05 14.51 16.55
C GLU A 27 0.99 15.74 17.45
N ALA A 28 -0.19 16.39 17.49
CA ALA A 28 -0.41 17.64 18.20
C ALA A 28 0.64 18.74 17.84
N LEU A 29 1.58 19.02 18.74
CA LEU A 29 2.63 20.03 18.56
C LEU A 29 3.93 19.47 17.98
N SER A 30 4.03 18.16 17.81
CA SER A 30 5.22 17.49 17.28
C SER A 30 5.01 17.01 15.85
N GLY A 31 6.09 16.94 15.07
CA GLY A 31 6.02 16.39 13.73
C GLY A 31 7.38 15.96 13.19
N VAL A 32 7.34 15.19 12.12
CA VAL A 32 8.53 14.73 11.41
C VAL A 32 8.31 14.74 9.90
N ALA A 33 9.30 15.22 9.15
CA ALA A 33 9.39 15.08 7.70
C ALA A 33 10.58 14.17 7.35
N ARG A 34 10.34 13.12 6.55
CA ARG A 34 11.32 12.07 6.25
C ARG A 34 11.45 11.90 4.74
N VAL A 35 12.66 11.62 4.26
CA VAL A 35 12.90 11.32 2.84
C VAL A 35 13.57 9.96 2.72
N PHE A 36 12.97 9.09 1.90
CA PHE A 36 13.45 7.74 1.62
C PHE A 36 13.81 7.63 0.12
N LEU A 37 14.98 7.08 -0.17
CA LEU A 37 15.56 7.02 -1.53
C LEU A 37 15.90 5.59 -1.96
N PRO A 38 14.90 4.77 -2.33
CA PRO A 38 15.19 3.47 -2.92
C PRO A 38 16.06 3.61 -4.19
N PRO A 39 16.89 2.59 -4.52
CA PRO A 39 17.02 1.28 -3.87
C PRO A 39 18.03 1.23 -2.71
N GLU A 40 18.47 2.36 -2.16
CA GLU A 40 19.56 2.42 -1.18
C GLU A 40 19.13 3.06 0.14
N GLY A 41 19.72 2.60 1.25
CA GLY A 41 19.51 3.19 2.56
C GLY A 41 18.25 2.69 3.27
N PRO A 42 17.85 3.35 4.37
CA PRO A 42 16.67 2.92 5.12
C PRO A 42 15.38 3.25 4.38
N CYS A 43 14.35 2.41 4.56
CA CYS A 43 12.97 2.69 4.17
C CYS A 43 12.11 3.06 5.38
N TYR A 44 10.81 3.33 5.17
CA TYR A 44 9.87 3.60 6.27
C TYR A 44 9.81 2.43 7.27
N GLU A 45 9.74 1.19 6.77
CA GLU A 45 9.67 -0.02 7.60
C GLU A 45 10.96 -0.31 8.39
N CYS A 46 12.12 0.22 7.97
CA CYS A 46 13.34 0.20 8.78
C CYS A 46 13.22 1.04 10.05
N THR A 47 12.33 2.04 10.06
CA THR A 47 12.08 2.90 11.23
C THR A 47 11.05 2.33 12.20
N MET A 48 10.41 1.20 11.86
CA MET A 48 9.36 0.58 12.67
C MET A 48 9.94 -0.37 13.72
N THR A 49 9.34 -0.33 14.91
CA THR A 49 9.65 -1.22 16.02
C THR A 49 8.83 -2.51 15.97
N ALA A 50 9.22 -3.54 16.74
CA ALA A 50 8.42 -4.75 16.88
C ALA A 50 6.99 -4.48 17.37
N GLU A 51 6.81 -3.46 18.22
CA GLU A 51 5.49 -3.05 18.68
C GLU A 51 4.65 -2.42 17.56
N ASP A 52 5.25 -1.62 16.69
CA ASP A 52 4.55 -1.10 15.50
C ASP A 52 4.03 -2.24 14.62
N TYR A 53 4.83 -3.29 14.40
CA TYR A 53 4.39 -4.49 13.67
C TYR A 53 3.28 -5.25 14.39
N ARG A 54 3.37 -5.39 15.72
CA ARG A 54 2.31 -6.02 16.54
C ARG A 54 0.99 -5.29 16.38
N LEU A 55 1.01 -3.96 16.43
CA LEU A 55 -0.18 -3.11 16.28
C LEU A 55 -0.79 -3.20 14.88
N VAL A 56 0.04 -3.25 13.83
CA VAL A 56 -0.42 -3.46 12.45
C VAL A 56 -1.05 -4.86 12.29
N ASN A 57 -0.42 -5.90 12.84
CA ASN A 57 -0.93 -7.27 12.73
C ASN A 57 -2.23 -7.47 13.51
N LEU A 58 -2.38 -6.86 14.68
CA LEU A 58 -3.61 -6.92 15.47
C LEU A 58 -4.80 -6.36 14.70
N ARG A 59 -4.59 -5.28 13.92
CA ARG A 59 -5.62 -4.70 13.05
C ARG A 59 -6.04 -5.67 11.94
N ARG A 60 -5.07 -6.34 11.29
CA ARG A 60 -5.33 -7.35 10.25
C ARG A 60 -6.11 -8.55 10.79
N SER A 61 -5.74 -9.07 11.95
CA SER A 61 -6.41 -10.25 12.55
C SER A 61 -7.80 -9.93 13.11
N CYS A 62 -8.06 -8.69 13.51
CA CYS A 62 -9.29 -8.27 14.18
C CYS A 62 -10.10 -7.28 13.34
N ALA A 63 -10.08 -7.45 12.01
CA ALA A 63 -10.51 -6.53 10.95
C ALA A 63 -11.88 -5.83 11.09
N LEU A 64 -12.68 -6.13 12.12
CA LEU A 64 -14.08 -5.74 12.22
C LEU A 64 -14.46 -5.07 13.55
N LEU A 65 -13.71 -5.29 14.64
CA LEU A 65 -14.00 -4.67 15.95
C LEU A 65 -13.15 -3.41 16.22
N SER A 66 -11.98 -3.28 15.59
CA SER A 66 -11.02 -2.24 15.94
C SER A 66 -11.26 -0.87 15.28
N LYS A 67 -12.13 -0.77 14.26
CA LYS A 67 -12.27 0.49 13.50
C LYS A 67 -12.91 1.59 14.34
N GLU A 68 -13.99 1.31 15.07
CA GLU A 68 -14.67 2.31 15.92
C GLU A 68 -13.95 2.58 17.25
N GLU A 69 -13.47 1.54 17.93
CA GLU A 69 -12.72 1.70 19.19
C GLU A 69 -11.40 2.46 19.00
N MET A 70 -10.70 2.28 17.86
CA MET A 70 -9.48 3.06 17.57
C MET A 70 -9.76 4.46 17.00
N LEU A 71 -10.87 4.68 16.27
CA LEU A 71 -11.27 6.02 15.81
C LEU A 71 -11.66 6.95 16.98
N SER A 72 -11.90 6.40 18.17
CA SER A 72 -12.09 7.19 19.40
C SER A 72 -10.82 7.96 19.80
N GLY A 73 -9.63 7.49 19.39
CA GLY A 73 -8.34 8.14 19.60
C GLY A 73 -8.06 9.23 18.56
N LYS A 74 -8.89 10.27 18.48
CA LYS A 74 -8.63 11.41 17.58
C LYS A 74 -7.34 12.10 18.00
N THR A 75 -6.28 11.97 17.21
CA THR A 75 -5.07 12.77 17.38
C THR A 75 -5.35 14.22 16.99
N PRO A 76 -5.17 15.22 17.87
CA PRO A 76 -5.38 16.62 17.52
C PRO A 76 -4.47 17.01 16.36
N THR A 77 -5.08 17.51 15.28
CA THR A 77 -4.35 18.03 14.12
C THR A 77 -4.15 19.52 14.29
N THR A 78 -2.92 19.96 14.54
CA THR A 78 -2.60 21.37 14.69
C THR A 78 -2.19 21.96 13.33
N PRO A 79 -2.88 23.00 12.81
CA PRO A 79 -2.56 23.59 11.52
C PRO A 79 -1.14 24.15 11.42
N THR A 80 -0.60 24.68 12.52
CA THR A 80 0.75 25.26 12.57
C THR A 80 1.83 24.18 12.41
N THR A 81 1.76 23.10 13.18
CA THR A 81 2.65 21.94 13.02
C THR A 81 2.55 21.35 11.62
N SER A 82 1.33 21.24 11.09
CA SER A 82 1.09 20.76 9.73
C SER A 82 1.78 21.64 8.67
N ALA A 83 1.70 22.97 8.82
CA ALA A 83 2.36 23.92 7.92
C ALA A 83 3.89 23.79 7.95
N VAL A 84 4.49 23.62 9.13
CA VAL A 84 5.94 23.41 9.28
C VAL A 84 6.37 22.12 8.57
N ILE A 85 5.73 21.00 8.89
CA ILE A 85 6.09 19.70 8.31
C ILE A 85 5.84 19.65 6.81
N ALA A 86 4.71 20.20 6.32
CA ALA A 86 4.43 20.29 4.89
C ALA A 86 5.44 21.19 4.17
N GLY A 87 5.85 22.32 4.77
CA GLY A 87 6.86 23.20 4.21
C GLY A 87 8.20 22.49 4.02
N ILE A 88 8.65 21.72 5.01
CA ILE A 88 9.88 20.91 4.92
C ILE A 88 9.71 19.80 3.87
N ALA A 89 8.59 19.07 3.87
CA ALA A 89 8.35 18.01 2.90
C ALA A 89 8.36 18.52 1.45
N VAL A 90 7.70 19.66 1.18
CA VAL A 90 7.70 20.30 -0.15
C VAL A 90 9.09 20.83 -0.50
N GLN A 91 9.83 21.38 0.45
CA GLN A 91 11.21 21.81 0.23
C GLN A 91 12.09 20.64 -0.22
N GLU A 92 11.96 19.46 0.39
CA GLU A 92 12.67 18.25 -0.04
C GLU A 92 12.19 17.75 -1.40
N ALA A 93 10.88 17.83 -1.70
CA ALA A 93 10.35 17.49 -3.02
C ALA A 93 10.94 18.35 -4.12
N VAL A 94 11.03 19.67 -3.91
CA VAL A 94 11.67 20.60 -4.85
C VAL A 94 13.12 20.20 -5.06
N LYS A 95 13.89 19.94 -4.00
CA LYS A 95 15.27 19.48 -4.13
C LYS A 95 15.37 18.20 -4.96
N LEU A 96 14.53 17.19 -4.69
CA LEU A 96 14.52 15.94 -5.46
C LEU A 96 14.25 16.16 -6.95
N LEU A 97 13.31 17.04 -7.30
CA LEU A 97 13.04 17.40 -8.70
C LEU A 97 14.26 18.04 -9.39
N HIS A 98 15.00 18.88 -8.64
CA HIS A 98 16.19 19.55 -9.14
C HIS A 98 17.44 18.64 -9.24
N ARG A 99 17.46 17.47 -8.58
CA ARG A 99 18.58 16.52 -8.66
C ARG A 99 18.84 15.95 -10.05
N LYS A 100 17.87 16.05 -10.97
CA LYS A 100 18.11 15.74 -12.39
C LYS A 100 19.17 16.65 -13.03
N LYS A 101 19.28 17.90 -12.56
CA LYS A 101 20.25 18.89 -13.03
C LYS A 101 21.46 19.01 -12.11
N GLU A 102 21.24 18.86 -10.81
CA GLU A 102 22.28 18.96 -9.77
C GLU A 102 22.27 17.69 -8.88
N PRO A 103 22.89 16.58 -9.31
CA PRO A 103 22.81 15.31 -8.58
C PRO A 103 23.33 15.35 -7.15
N ALA A 104 24.27 16.27 -6.87
CA ALA A 104 24.90 16.49 -5.57
C ALA A 104 24.05 17.36 -4.62
N LEU A 105 22.90 17.88 -5.06
CA LEU A 105 22.02 18.69 -4.20
C LEU A 105 21.60 17.87 -2.97
N PRO A 106 21.94 18.33 -1.74
CA PRO A 106 21.71 17.55 -0.55
C PRO A 106 20.22 17.49 -0.21
N VAL A 107 19.75 16.29 0.10
CA VAL A 107 18.39 16.01 0.58
C VAL A 107 18.47 15.25 1.90
N LEU A 108 17.35 15.16 2.62
CA LEU A 108 17.20 14.37 3.84
C LEU A 108 17.17 12.85 3.58
N ALA A 109 17.95 12.34 2.63
CA ALA A 109 18.02 10.92 2.29
C ALA A 109 18.30 10.07 3.53
N GLY A 110 17.37 9.18 3.87
CA GLY A 110 17.45 8.31 5.04
C GLY A 110 17.40 9.07 6.37
N LYS A 111 16.92 10.31 6.38
CA LYS A 111 16.89 11.21 7.54
C LYS A 111 15.48 11.71 7.82
N GLY A 112 15.25 12.12 9.06
CA GLY A 112 14.03 12.76 9.52
C GLY A 112 14.32 14.13 10.13
N PHE A 113 13.69 15.18 9.63
CA PHE A 113 13.62 16.46 10.33
C PHE A 113 12.51 16.40 11.38
N VAL A 114 12.88 16.48 12.65
CA VAL A 114 11.96 16.45 13.79
C VAL A 114 11.71 17.87 14.25
N PHE A 115 10.44 18.20 14.47
CA PHE A 115 9.98 19.48 15.01
C PHE A 115 9.20 19.25 16.30
N ASN A 116 9.59 19.94 17.37
CA ASN A 116 8.87 20.00 18.64
C ASN A 116 8.35 21.43 18.85
N GLY A 117 7.06 21.64 18.61
CA GLY A 117 6.39 22.93 18.77
C GLY A 117 6.11 23.34 20.22
N LEU A 118 6.28 22.45 21.20
CA LEU A 118 6.13 22.78 22.62
C LEU A 118 7.36 23.51 23.17
N THR A 119 8.55 23.03 22.82
CA THR A 119 9.84 23.60 23.26
C THR A 119 10.52 24.46 22.19
N HIS A 120 9.96 24.49 20.97
CA HIS A 120 10.54 25.12 19.79
C HIS A 120 11.88 24.54 19.34
N ASP A 121 12.13 23.26 19.64
CA ASP A 121 13.32 22.56 19.20
C ASP A 121 13.12 21.90 17.82
N SER A 122 14.18 21.87 17.04
CA SER A 122 14.23 21.06 15.82
C SER A 122 15.60 20.44 15.62
N TYR A 123 15.63 19.21 15.11
CA TYR A 123 16.86 18.46 14.88
C TYR A 123 16.67 17.43 13.77
N VAL A 124 17.77 16.93 13.23
CA VAL A 124 17.77 15.91 12.18
C VAL A 124 18.24 14.59 12.77
N VAL A 125 17.45 13.54 12.58
CA VAL A 125 17.83 12.16 12.89
C VAL A 125 18.24 11.42 11.62
N THR A 126 19.22 10.51 11.75
CA THR A 126 19.62 9.62 10.66
C THR A 126 19.16 8.21 10.99
N TYR A 127 18.39 7.61 10.08
CA TYR A 127 17.88 6.25 10.24
C TYR A 127 18.93 5.24 9.77
N GLN A 128 18.86 4.04 10.32
CA GLN A 128 19.74 2.93 9.95
C GLN A 128 18.98 1.98 9.02
N GLU A 129 19.66 1.56 7.97
CA GLU A 129 19.16 0.50 7.11
C GLU A 129 19.17 -0.83 7.87
N ARG A 130 18.09 -1.60 7.73
CA ARG A 130 18.00 -2.95 8.28
C ARG A 130 18.23 -3.95 7.16
N GLU A 131 19.26 -4.79 7.28
CA GLU A 131 19.58 -5.83 6.30
C GLU A 131 18.45 -6.86 6.15
N ASP A 132 17.69 -7.10 7.21
CA ASP A 132 16.58 -8.06 7.27
C ASP A 132 15.21 -7.44 6.92
N CYS A 133 15.18 -6.30 6.22
CA CYS A 133 13.95 -5.60 5.91
C CYS A 133 13.17 -6.23 4.76
N TYR A 134 12.00 -6.80 5.04
CA TYR A 134 11.09 -7.38 4.05
C TYR A 134 10.53 -6.38 3.02
N ALA A 135 10.70 -5.07 3.23
CA ALA A 135 10.22 -4.05 2.31
C ALA A 135 11.18 -3.79 1.13
N HIS A 136 12.41 -4.30 1.19
CA HIS A 136 13.46 -3.98 0.22
C HIS A 136 13.40 -4.85 -1.06
N GLU A 137 12.20 -5.13 -1.54
CA GLU A 137 11.94 -5.96 -2.71
C GLU A 137 12.30 -5.24 -4.01
N LYS A 138 12.96 -5.94 -4.95
CA LYS A 138 13.43 -5.35 -6.22
C LYS A 138 12.81 -6.08 -7.41
N ILE A 139 12.43 -5.31 -8.43
CA ILE A 139 12.05 -5.86 -9.73
C ILE A 139 13.31 -6.26 -10.48
N GLU A 140 13.63 -7.56 -10.51
CA GLU A 140 14.71 -8.10 -11.35
C GLU A 140 14.28 -8.20 -12.81
N ARG A 141 13.02 -8.57 -13.05
CA ARG A 141 12.45 -8.73 -14.38
C ARG A 141 11.04 -8.14 -14.43
N LEU A 142 10.83 -7.23 -15.39
CA LEU A 142 9.53 -6.62 -15.69
C LEU A 142 9.10 -6.99 -17.11
N VAL A 143 7.87 -7.49 -17.24
CA VAL A 143 7.23 -7.80 -18.51
C VAL A 143 6.11 -6.79 -18.75
N GLU A 144 6.26 -5.95 -19.77
CA GLU A 144 5.21 -5.01 -20.20
C GLU A 144 4.10 -5.76 -20.94
N LEU A 145 2.84 -5.48 -20.57
CA LEU A 145 1.65 -6.07 -21.16
C LEU A 145 0.79 -4.99 -21.86
N PRO A 146 1.16 -4.54 -23.08
CA PRO A 146 0.45 -3.47 -23.77
C PRO A 146 -0.99 -3.84 -24.18
N GLY A 147 -1.30 -5.14 -24.31
CA GLY A 147 -2.65 -5.63 -24.59
C GLY A 147 -3.52 -5.84 -23.35
N PHE A 148 -3.00 -5.59 -22.15
CA PHE A 148 -3.67 -5.86 -20.89
C PHE A 148 -3.95 -4.56 -20.17
N THR A 149 -5.21 -4.34 -19.82
CA THR A 149 -5.70 -3.21 -19.03
C THR A 149 -6.41 -3.72 -17.78
N ALA A 150 -6.41 -2.95 -16.70
CA ALA A 150 -7.14 -3.34 -15.49
C ALA A 150 -8.64 -3.51 -15.76
N ALA A 151 -9.22 -2.68 -16.63
CA ALA A 151 -10.66 -2.74 -16.94
C ALA A 151 -11.03 -3.83 -17.95
N GLY A 152 -10.13 -4.20 -18.87
CA GLY A 152 -10.42 -5.14 -19.96
C GLY A 152 -9.89 -6.56 -19.75
N THR A 153 -9.06 -6.78 -18.73
CA THR A 153 -8.44 -8.08 -18.44
C THR A 153 -9.12 -8.73 -17.25
N THR A 154 -9.37 -10.04 -17.32
CA THR A 154 -9.80 -10.86 -16.17
C THR A 154 -8.63 -11.52 -15.46
N TRP A 155 -8.83 -11.95 -14.21
CA TRP A 155 -7.82 -12.73 -13.48
C TRP A 155 -7.44 -14.02 -14.22
N ARG A 156 -8.39 -14.69 -14.87
CA ARG A 156 -8.13 -15.89 -15.70
C ARG A 156 -7.17 -15.59 -16.84
N GLN A 157 -7.38 -14.47 -17.54
CA GLN A 157 -6.52 -14.05 -18.65
C GLN A 157 -5.11 -13.68 -18.17
N LEU A 158 -5.02 -12.94 -17.07
CA LEU A 158 -3.73 -12.58 -16.48
C LEU A 158 -2.97 -13.83 -16.01
N LEU A 159 -3.62 -14.74 -15.28
CA LEU A 159 -3.01 -15.98 -14.80
C LEU A 159 -2.52 -16.85 -15.98
N ALA A 160 -3.32 -16.95 -17.04
CA ALA A 160 -2.89 -17.67 -18.25
C ALA A 160 -1.64 -17.02 -18.88
N ARG A 161 -1.56 -15.68 -18.91
CA ARG A 161 -0.39 -14.95 -19.41
C ARG A 161 0.85 -15.18 -18.52
N VAL A 162 0.69 -15.19 -17.20
CA VAL A 162 1.76 -15.48 -16.24
C VAL A 162 2.26 -16.92 -16.41
N ARG A 163 1.35 -17.89 -16.52
CA ARG A 163 1.70 -19.30 -16.76
C ARG A 163 2.37 -19.54 -18.10
N ALA A 164 2.01 -18.79 -19.13
CA ALA A 164 2.69 -18.84 -20.42
C ALA A 164 4.15 -18.35 -20.34
N GLU A 165 4.47 -17.44 -19.41
CA GLU A 165 5.83 -16.93 -19.20
C GLU A 165 6.65 -17.82 -18.26
N MET A 166 6.04 -18.32 -17.19
CA MET A 166 6.74 -18.92 -16.04
C MET A 166 6.48 -20.42 -15.87
N GLY A 167 5.59 -21.02 -16.66
CA GLY A 167 5.17 -22.41 -16.56
C GLY A 167 3.79 -22.61 -15.91
N ALA A 168 3.23 -23.80 -16.08
CA ALA A 168 1.84 -24.11 -15.70
C ALA A 168 1.53 -23.97 -14.20
N GLU A 169 2.54 -24.17 -13.34
CA GLU A 169 2.41 -24.06 -11.88
C GLU A 169 2.49 -22.62 -11.37
N ALA A 170 2.71 -21.64 -12.25
CA ALA A 170 2.82 -20.25 -11.83
C ALA A 170 1.48 -19.71 -11.31
N ILE A 171 1.58 -18.82 -10.32
CA ILE A 171 0.47 -18.12 -9.67
C ILE A 171 0.65 -16.60 -9.81
N VAL A 172 -0.41 -15.83 -9.60
CA VAL A 172 -0.30 -14.36 -9.43
C VAL A 172 -0.30 -14.05 -7.95
N GLU A 173 0.70 -13.33 -7.46
CA GLU A 173 0.79 -12.85 -6.08
C GLU A 173 0.32 -11.40 -6.00
N LEU A 174 -0.50 -11.12 -4.99
CA LEU A 174 -1.09 -9.81 -4.76
C LEU A 174 -0.25 -9.03 -3.75
N LEU A 175 0.08 -7.78 -4.07
CA LEU A 175 0.77 -6.88 -3.15
C LEU A 175 -0.09 -6.46 -1.95
N ASN A 176 -1.41 -6.60 -2.06
CA ASN A 176 -2.38 -6.37 -0.99
C ASN A 176 -3.39 -7.52 -0.98
N ASP A 177 -3.91 -7.84 0.20
CA ASP A 177 -4.99 -8.83 0.35
C ASP A 177 -6.27 -8.39 -0.37
N LEU A 178 -6.81 -9.30 -1.18
CA LEU A 178 -8.12 -9.16 -1.80
C LEU A 178 -9.14 -9.89 -0.95
N VAL A 179 -10.07 -9.15 -0.35
CA VAL A 179 -11.28 -9.75 0.22
C VAL A 179 -12.18 -10.12 -0.95
N TYR A 180 -12.67 -11.35 -0.94
CA TYR A 180 -13.62 -11.83 -1.96
C TYR A 180 -14.95 -12.33 -1.36
N ARG A 181 -15.01 -12.56 -0.05
CA ARG A 181 -16.23 -13.02 0.63
C ARG A 181 -16.30 -12.63 2.10
N LEU A 182 -17.52 -12.44 2.59
CA LEU A 182 -17.85 -12.25 4.00
C LEU A 182 -18.74 -13.40 4.48
N VAL A 183 -18.38 -14.05 5.58
CA VAL A 183 -19.07 -15.24 6.10
C VAL A 183 -19.51 -15.01 7.54
N CYS A 184 -20.81 -15.10 7.84
CA CYS A 184 -21.26 -15.05 9.23
C CYS A 184 -21.11 -16.44 9.89
N ALA A 185 -20.20 -16.56 10.86
CA ALA A 185 -20.00 -17.80 11.60
C ALA A 185 -21.20 -18.22 12.46
N HIS A 186 -22.13 -17.28 12.77
CA HIS A 186 -23.29 -17.56 13.61
C HIS A 186 -24.48 -18.13 12.83
N CYS A 187 -24.86 -17.49 11.70
CA CYS A 187 -26.04 -17.90 10.93
C CYS A 187 -25.71 -18.53 9.56
N GLY A 188 -24.43 -18.61 9.20
CA GLY A 188 -23.97 -19.17 7.92
C GLY A 188 -24.20 -18.29 6.70
N LYS A 189 -24.71 -17.05 6.86
CA LYS A 189 -24.92 -16.15 5.72
C LYS A 189 -23.59 -15.77 5.08
N GLU A 190 -23.42 -16.13 3.82
CA GLU A 190 -22.33 -15.70 2.95
C GLU A 190 -22.76 -14.54 2.04
N GLU A 191 -21.81 -13.69 1.71
CA GLU A 191 -21.95 -12.58 0.77
C GLU A 191 -20.63 -12.36 0.04
N ASP A 192 -20.66 -12.31 -1.29
CA ASP A 192 -19.48 -11.98 -2.08
C ASP A 192 -19.15 -10.50 -1.91
N TYR A 193 -17.86 -10.19 -1.74
CA TYR A 193 -17.36 -8.84 -1.56
C TYR A 193 -16.03 -8.74 -2.26
N LEU A 194 -15.90 -7.97 -3.33
CA LEU A 194 -14.65 -7.83 -4.07
C LEU A 194 -14.03 -6.46 -3.76
N GLY A 195 -13.01 -6.43 -2.91
CA GLY A 195 -12.35 -5.19 -2.55
C GLY A 195 -11.21 -5.35 -1.56
N ASN A 196 -10.53 -4.25 -1.28
CA ASN A 196 -9.44 -4.24 -0.29
C ASN A 196 -10.01 -4.24 1.14
N LEU A 197 -9.33 -4.94 2.05
CA LEU A 197 -9.69 -4.95 3.48
C LEU A 197 -9.85 -3.53 4.07
N ALA A 198 -8.99 -2.59 3.68
CA ALA A 198 -9.03 -1.21 4.16
C ALA A 198 -10.33 -0.47 3.75
N GLN A 199 -10.95 -0.88 2.64
CA GLN A 199 -12.19 -0.30 2.09
C GLN A 199 -13.44 -0.90 2.72
N LEU A 200 -13.32 -1.97 3.51
CA LEU A 200 -14.46 -2.59 4.17
C LEU A 200 -15.05 -1.62 5.21
N SER A 201 -16.34 -1.29 5.07
CA SER A 201 -17.05 -0.44 6.01
C SER A 201 -17.43 -1.21 7.28
N ALA A 202 -17.62 -0.48 8.39
CA ALA A 202 -18.13 -1.08 9.63
C ALA A 202 -19.53 -1.68 9.45
N SER A 203 -20.36 -1.12 8.57
CA SER A 203 -21.67 -1.68 8.25
C SER A 203 -21.58 -3.00 7.49
N ALA A 204 -20.64 -3.15 6.55
CA ALA A 204 -20.43 -4.38 5.79
C ALA A 204 -19.89 -5.51 6.69
N ALA A 205 -19.17 -5.15 7.75
CA ALA A 205 -18.64 -6.08 8.75
C ALA A 205 -19.73 -6.79 9.58
N VAL A 206 -20.92 -6.20 9.67
CA VAL A 206 -22.03 -6.72 10.46
C VAL A 206 -22.96 -7.55 9.58
N CYS A 207 -23.41 -8.70 10.08
CA CYS A 207 -24.36 -9.53 9.38
C CYS A 207 -25.75 -8.85 9.32
N PRO A 208 -26.33 -8.65 8.13
CA PRO A 208 -27.64 -8.02 7.97
C PRO A 208 -28.79 -8.91 8.46
N VAL A 209 -28.53 -10.19 8.76
CA VAL A 209 -29.55 -11.14 9.22
C VAL A 209 -29.60 -11.21 10.75
N CYS A 210 -28.45 -11.35 11.42
CA CYS A 210 -28.40 -11.61 12.87
C CYS A 210 -27.60 -10.57 13.66
N GLY A 211 -27.06 -9.53 13.02
CA GLY A 211 -26.32 -8.46 13.69
C GLY A 211 -24.95 -8.84 14.25
N GLN A 212 -24.49 -10.08 14.03
CA GLN A 212 -23.17 -10.53 14.47
C GLN A 212 -22.08 -10.14 13.48
N VAL A 213 -20.86 -9.97 13.99
CA VAL A 213 -19.68 -9.69 13.17
C VAL A 213 -19.40 -10.88 12.24
N ARG A 214 -19.19 -10.58 10.96
CA ARG A 214 -18.84 -11.58 9.93
C ARG A 214 -17.36 -11.93 10.01
N GLN A 215 -16.92 -12.93 9.28
CA GLN A 215 -15.51 -13.22 9.05
C GLN A 215 -15.16 -12.80 7.63
N VAL A 216 -13.96 -12.26 7.45
CA VAL A 216 -13.44 -11.86 6.15
C VAL A 216 -12.70 -13.04 5.55
N VAL A 217 -13.06 -13.43 4.33
CA VAL A 217 -12.30 -14.39 3.53
C VAL A 217 -11.55 -13.61 2.47
N PHE A 218 -10.24 -13.70 2.52
CA PHE A 218 -9.33 -12.99 1.63
C PHE A 218 -8.32 -13.95 1.02
N THR A 219 -7.67 -13.50 -0.05
CA THR A 219 -6.52 -14.16 -0.63
C THR A 219 -5.40 -13.17 -0.89
N HIS A 220 -4.17 -13.68 -0.90
CA HIS A 220 -2.96 -12.97 -1.31
C HIS A 220 -2.40 -13.53 -2.63
N GLN A 221 -3.05 -14.55 -3.21
CA GLN A 221 -2.60 -15.27 -4.39
C GLN A 221 -3.79 -15.67 -5.27
N ILE A 222 -3.55 -15.77 -6.58
CA ILE A 222 -4.47 -16.27 -7.58
C ILE A 222 -3.86 -17.51 -8.22
N THR A 223 -4.49 -18.64 -7.95
CA THR A 223 -4.03 -20.00 -8.28
C THR A 223 -4.84 -20.62 -9.41
N GLY A 224 -6.01 -20.06 -9.74
CA GLY A 224 -6.90 -20.59 -10.78
C GLY A 224 -8.10 -21.37 -10.25
N ASP A 225 -8.26 -21.46 -8.94
CA ASP A 225 -9.41 -22.07 -8.26
C ASP A 225 -10.38 -21.03 -7.67
N GLU A 226 -10.03 -19.74 -7.73
CA GLU A 226 -10.80 -18.68 -7.12
C GLU A 226 -12.17 -18.47 -7.83
N PRO A 227 -13.25 -18.17 -7.09
CA PRO A 227 -14.59 -18.05 -7.67
C PRO A 227 -14.78 -16.80 -8.55
N PHE A 228 -13.83 -15.86 -8.51
CA PHE A 228 -13.92 -14.56 -9.18
C PHE A 228 -12.95 -14.43 -10.37
N LEU A 229 -12.45 -15.54 -10.92
CA LEU A 229 -11.45 -15.51 -11.99
C LEU A 229 -11.91 -14.81 -13.28
N ASP A 230 -13.20 -14.82 -13.54
CA ASP A 230 -13.80 -14.20 -14.74
C ASP A 230 -14.15 -12.71 -14.51
N TYR A 231 -13.93 -12.18 -13.31
CA TYR A 231 -14.06 -10.76 -13.03
C TYR A 231 -12.84 -10.00 -13.58
N THR A 232 -13.08 -8.76 -14.00
CA THR A 232 -12.02 -7.86 -14.45
C THR A 232 -11.14 -7.45 -13.27
N LEU A 233 -9.84 -7.25 -13.51
CA LEU A 233 -8.88 -6.84 -12.47
C LEU A 233 -9.37 -5.58 -11.74
N ARG A 234 -9.86 -4.57 -12.48
CA ARG A 234 -10.38 -3.31 -11.93
C ARG A 234 -11.60 -3.53 -11.04
N SER A 235 -12.53 -4.43 -11.42
CA SER A 235 -13.70 -4.74 -10.58
C SER A 235 -13.36 -5.40 -9.25
N THR A 236 -12.14 -5.92 -9.12
CA THR A 236 -11.60 -6.47 -7.87
C THR A 236 -10.66 -5.51 -7.13
N GLY A 237 -10.52 -4.28 -7.60
CA GLY A 237 -9.73 -3.24 -6.93
C GLY A 237 -8.27 -3.13 -7.38
N VAL A 238 -7.86 -3.81 -8.46
CA VAL A 238 -6.55 -3.57 -9.09
C VAL A 238 -6.54 -2.21 -9.77
N ALA A 239 -5.53 -1.39 -9.48
CA ALA A 239 -5.43 -0.07 -10.07
C ALA A 239 -5.05 -0.15 -11.56
N PRO A 240 -5.41 0.88 -12.35
CA PRO A 240 -4.91 1.00 -13.71
C PRO A 240 -3.39 1.13 -13.69
N TRP A 241 -2.73 0.49 -14.64
CA TRP A 241 -1.27 0.52 -14.77
C TRP A 241 -0.54 -0.03 -13.53
N GLU A 242 -1.19 -0.90 -12.76
CA GLU A 242 -0.55 -1.62 -11.65
C GLU A 242 0.49 -2.62 -12.18
N ILE A 243 1.48 -2.90 -11.33
CA ILE A 243 2.47 -3.96 -11.50
C ILE A 243 2.07 -5.12 -10.58
N LEU A 244 1.89 -6.31 -11.15
CA LEU A 244 1.51 -7.53 -10.44
C LEU A 244 2.65 -8.55 -10.49
N ALA A 245 2.84 -9.33 -9.43
CA ALA A 245 3.88 -10.34 -9.36
C ALA A 245 3.33 -11.69 -9.84
N GLY A 246 4.07 -12.37 -10.72
CA GLY A 246 3.94 -13.79 -10.97
C GLY A 246 5.01 -14.55 -10.18
N GLN A 247 4.64 -15.69 -9.61
CA GLN A 247 5.56 -16.52 -8.84
C GLN A 247 5.50 -17.97 -9.33
N ALA A 248 6.67 -18.58 -9.48
CA ALA A 248 6.83 -20.02 -9.74
C ALA A 248 7.99 -20.55 -8.87
N GLY A 249 7.66 -21.24 -7.78
CA GLY A 249 8.65 -21.66 -6.80
C GLY A 249 9.37 -20.47 -6.15
N ALA A 250 10.69 -20.38 -6.34
CA ALA A 250 11.52 -19.27 -5.86
C ALA A 250 11.66 -18.13 -6.90
N GLU A 251 11.27 -18.34 -8.15
CA GLU A 251 11.35 -17.31 -9.19
C GLU A 251 10.13 -16.38 -9.11
N ARG A 252 10.40 -15.07 -9.20
CA ARG A 252 9.38 -14.03 -9.22
C ARG A 252 9.63 -13.08 -10.39
N ILE A 253 8.60 -12.86 -11.21
CA ILE A 253 8.62 -11.94 -12.36
C ILE A 253 7.47 -10.96 -12.21
N TYR A 254 7.68 -9.70 -12.57
CA TYR A 254 6.64 -8.67 -12.50
C TYR A 254 6.03 -8.40 -13.87
N PHE A 255 4.73 -8.13 -13.88
CA PHE A 255 3.94 -7.88 -15.07
C PHE A 255 3.29 -6.49 -14.93
N GLU A 256 3.67 -5.57 -15.82
CA GLU A 256 3.09 -4.23 -15.87
C GLU A 256 1.87 -4.23 -16.80
N LEU A 257 0.72 -3.73 -16.34
CA LEU A 257 -0.48 -3.52 -17.16
C LEU A 257 -0.30 -2.31 -18.10
N SER A 258 0.69 -2.36 -18.99
CA SER A 258 1.13 -1.24 -19.83
C SER A 258 0.07 -0.77 -20.83
N GLY A 259 -0.99 -1.54 -21.06
CA GLY A 259 -2.16 -1.08 -21.82
C GLY A 259 -2.85 0.14 -21.18
N ASP A 260 -2.71 0.31 -19.86
CA ASP A 260 -3.22 1.47 -19.12
C ASP A 260 -2.25 2.65 -19.08
N ARG A 261 -1.09 2.61 -19.75
CA ARG A 261 -0.06 3.67 -19.69
C ARG A 261 -0.58 5.06 -20.10
N MET A 262 -1.62 5.11 -20.94
CA MET A 262 -2.29 6.34 -21.38
C MET A 262 -3.44 6.78 -20.45
N TRP A 263 -3.67 6.07 -19.34
CA TRP A 263 -4.76 6.37 -18.42
C TRP A 263 -4.52 7.72 -17.73
N SER A 264 -5.28 8.73 -18.15
CA SER A 264 -5.43 9.98 -17.40
C SER A 264 -6.50 9.75 -16.33
N GLY A 265 -6.16 9.84 -15.05
CA GLY A 265 -7.03 9.50 -13.91
C GLY A 265 -8.28 10.37 -13.67
N LYS A 266 -9.04 10.71 -14.73
CA LYS A 266 -10.25 11.55 -14.68
C LYS A 266 -11.57 10.79 -14.68
N GLU A 267 -11.57 9.45 -14.75
CA GLU A 267 -12.81 8.67 -14.63
C GLU A 267 -13.07 8.32 -13.16
N GLY A 268 -13.73 9.22 -12.42
CA GLY A 268 -14.12 8.95 -11.02
C GLY A 268 -14.71 10.11 -10.21
N ALA A 269 -14.88 11.31 -10.78
CA ALA A 269 -15.49 12.45 -10.08
C ALA A 269 -16.85 12.86 -10.68
N ASN A 270 -17.67 11.89 -11.08
CA ASN A 270 -19.08 12.11 -11.41
C ASN A 270 -19.92 10.95 -10.86
N ALA A 271 -20.41 11.12 -9.63
CA ALA A 271 -21.70 10.59 -9.19
C ALA A 271 -22.08 11.27 -7.86
N HIS A 272 -23.09 12.14 -7.96
CA HIS A 272 -23.85 12.87 -6.93
C HIS A 272 -23.28 14.22 -6.47
#